data_AF-A0A841KNM0-F1
#
_entry.id   AF-A0A841KNM0-F1
#
_cell.length_a   1.000
_cell.length_b   1.000
_cell.length_c   1.000
_cell.angle_alpha   90.00
_cell.angle_beta   90.00
_cell.angle_gamma   90.00
#
_symmetry.space_group_name_H-M   'P 1'
#
loop_
_entity.id
_entity.type
_entity.pdbx_description
1 polymer ?
#
loop_
_entity_poly.entity_id
_entity_poly.type
_entity_poly.pdbx_seq_one_letter_code
_entity_poly.pdbx_strand_id
1 'polypeptide(L)'
;MSPLPITMLLGFTGGLVLTLALRRALRRHFGARHAYTAWLLPIVTGLAPCLPSAAWTPDWSMTLPTLRIASGPVTNSGSSTHAAIWLALAWATVASFRMVRLLWQFMRVRRAMHPLPDALRQEWQRVLPTSPMARIRLHPLGPAVIAGWPSRMLLPVDFTTRFDRRQQRLILLHEQTHLRRGDAWWNLLAETLCALLWFHPLVGFARNRFRTDQELACDACVLRAHPQDRRDYAHALLRGIERPAVPALAAWLDEPHLKERLLMIHNRAHHTTARTRGGLVVLTLLIACSAFAAHAMQASGHADEAVTKPVVFSKNHMPPAPIYPESAKKNRQEGTVIVLAKVGTDGRILSAKPEPGKVAPALVDAAVKAVSSWTVKPARDAKGNAVVAWVKIPIKFALGKDQDAGKKPAST
;
A
#
# COMPACT_ATOMS: atom_id res chain seq x y z
N MET A 1 -18.41 8.65 2.55
CA MET A 1 -17.74 7.37 2.23
C MET A 1 -16.44 7.35 3.01
N SER A 2 -16.15 6.28 3.74
CA SER A 2 -14.89 6.17 4.48
C SER A 2 -13.71 6.22 3.48
N PRO A 3 -12.64 6.99 3.75
CA PRO A 3 -11.50 7.12 2.84
C PRO A 3 -10.65 5.84 2.72
N LEU A 4 -11.01 4.76 3.43
CA LEU A 4 -10.24 3.53 3.57
C LEU A 4 -9.86 2.88 2.21
N PRO A 5 -10.78 2.66 1.25
CA PRO A 5 -10.42 2.00 -0.01
C PRO A 5 -9.41 2.78 -0.83
N ILE A 6 -9.49 4.12 -0.80
CA ILE A 6 -8.56 5.02 -1.51
C ILE A 6 -7.19 4.94 -0.86
N THR A 7 -7.12 4.99 0.48
CA THR A 7 -5.84 4.88 1.21
C THR A 7 -5.19 3.51 1.00
N MET A 8 -5.97 2.43 0.98
CA MET A 8 -5.46 1.08 0.65
C MET A 8 -4.88 1.03 -0.77
N LEU A 9 -5.59 1.60 -1.75
CA LEU A 9 -5.12 1.64 -3.13
C LEU A 9 -3.84 2.47 -3.27
N LEU A 10 -3.75 3.62 -2.60
CA LEU A 10 -2.55 4.45 -2.59
C LEU A 10 -1.36 3.72 -1.94
N GLY A 11 -1.58 3.07 -0.79
CA GLY A 11 -0.55 2.27 -0.13
C GLY A 11 -0.05 1.12 -1.01
N PHE A 12 -0.97 0.39 -1.65
CA PHE A 12 -0.65 -0.69 -2.59
C PHE A 12 0.16 -0.15 -3.78
N THR A 13 -0.25 0.99 -4.35
CA THR A 13 0.43 1.65 -5.48
C THR A 13 1.83 2.10 -5.11
N GLY A 14 2.01 2.74 -3.95
CA GLY A 14 3.32 3.14 -3.43
C GLY A 14 4.25 1.95 -3.24
N GLY A 15 3.73 0.84 -2.69
CA GLY A 15 4.48 -0.41 -2.57
C GLY A 15 4.88 -0.99 -3.93
N LEU A 16 3.99 -0.97 -4.94
CA LEU A 16 4.33 -1.40 -6.30
C LEU A 16 5.48 -0.59 -6.90
N VAL A 17 5.41 0.74 -6.79
CA VAL A 17 6.46 1.63 -7.31
C VAL A 17 7.79 1.35 -6.61
N LEU A 18 7.79 1.20 -5.29
CA LEU A 18 9.01 0.93 -4.52
C LEU A 18 9.62 -0.43 -4.90
N THR A 19 8.81 -1.49 -5.00
CA THR A 19 9.28 -2.81 -5.43
C THR A 19 9.84 -2.76 -6.84
N LEU A 20 9.15 -2.10 -7.78
CA LEU A 20 9.60 -1.95 -9.17
C LEU A 20 10.93 -1.19 -9.29
N ALA A 21 11.13 -0.17 -8.46
CA ALA A 21 12.38 0.59 -8.41
C ALA A 21 13.53 -0.25 -7.81
N LEU A 22 13.29 -0.95 -6.71
CA LEU A 22 14.33 -1.62 -5.94
C LEU A 22 14.67 -3.04 -6.41
N ARG A 23 13.77 -3.74 -7.13
CA ARG A 23 13.94 -5.16 -7.51
C ARG A 23 15.28 -5.48 -8.17
N ARG A 24 15.76 -4.61 -9.08
CA ARG A 24 17.04 -4.83 -9.79
C ARG A 24 18.24 -4.70 -8.85
N ALA A 25 18.22 -3.71 -7.96
CA ALA A 25 19.26 -3.51 -6.96
C ALA A 25 19.27 -4.66 -5.94
N LEU A 26 18.09 -5.05 -5.43
CA LEU A 26 17.95 -6.19 -4.53
C LEU A 26 18.46 -7.49 -5.16
N ARG A 27 18.14 -7.73 -6.44
CA ARG A 27 18.63 -8.89 -7.19
C ARG A 27 20.16 -8.88 -7.33
N ARG A 28 20.74 -7.73 -7.71
CA ARG A 28 22.20 -7.59 -7.89
C ARG A 28 22.96 -7.79 -6.58
N HIS A 29 22.51 -7.19 -5.48
CA HIS A 29 23.25 -7.18 -4.21
C HIS A 29 22.91 -8.36 -3.30
N PHE A 30 21.66 -8.82 -3.26
CA PHE A 30 21.20 -9.85 -2.31
C PHE A 30 20.72 -11.13 -2.99
N GLY A 31 20.49 -11.10 -4.31
CA GLY A 31 20.11 -12.27 -5.11
C GLY A 31 18.62 -12.31 -5.45
N ALA A 32 18.26 -13.17 -6.41
CA ALA A 32 16.90 -13.23 -6.97
C ALA A 32 15.81 -13.54 -5.94
N ARG A 33 16.10 -14.37 -4.93
CA ARG A 33 15.14 -14.67 -3.86
C ARG A 33 14.66 -13.43 -3.11
N HIS A 34 15.56 -12.49 -2.81
CA HIS A 34 15.20 -11.27 -2.08
C HIS A 34 14.40 -10.28 -2.93
N ALA A 35 14.74 -10.20 -4.22
CA ALA A 35 13.95 -9.42 -5.18
C ALA A 35 12.54 -10.00 -5.33
N TYR A 36 12.39 -11.33 -5.35
CA TYR A 36 11.09 -11.98 -5.37
C TYR A 36 10.28 -11.71 -4.09
N THR A 37 10.89 -11.83 -2.91
CA THR A 37 10.19 -11.55 -1.64
C THR A 37 9.79 -10.09 -1.44
N ALA A 38 10.46 -9.15 -2.12
CA ALA A 38 10.07 -7.73 -2.11
C ALA A 38 8.69 -7.46 -2.73
N TRP A 39 8.11 -8.43 -3.45
CA TRP A 39 6.74 -8.36 -3.94
C TRP A 39 5.66 -8.57 -2.86
N LEU A 40 6.05 -8.85 -1.61
CA LEU A 40 5.15 -8.75 -0.46
C LEU A 40 4.85 -7.30 -0.07
N LEU A 41 5.74 -6.36 -0.43
CA LEU A 41 5.63 -4.97 -0.04
C LEU A 41 4.31 -4.30 -0.44
N PRO A 42 3.82 -4.42 -1.70
CA PRO A 42 2.54 -3.82 -2.10
C PRO A 42 1.35 -4.33 -1.28
N ILE A 43 1.37 -5.62 -0.90
CA ILE A 43 0.31 -6.23 -0.08
C ILE A 43 0.36 -5.63 1.33
N VAL A 44 1.54 -5.58 1.94
CA VAL A 44 1.70 -5.04 3.30
C VAL A 44 1.35 -3.55 3.35
N THR A 45 1.84 -2.74 2.41
CA THR A 45 1.55 -1.30 2.39
C THR A 45 0.09 -1.02 2.04
N GLY A 46 -0.55 -1.85 1.21
CA GLY A 46 -1.98 -1.75 0.92
C GLY A 46 -2.88 -2.13 2.09
N LEU A 47 -2.43 -3.05 2.95
CA LEU A 47 -3.18 -3.49 4.15
C LEU A 47 -2.85 -2.69 5.41
N ALA A 48 -1.76 -1.90 5.42
CA ALA A 48 -1.37 -1.08 6.56
C ALA A 48 -2.48 -0.16 7.11
N PRO A 49 -3.36 0.45 6.28
CA PRO A 49 -4.48 1.27 6.77
C PRO A 49 -5.57 0.49 7.52
N CYS A 50 -5.57 -0.84 7.45
CA CYS A 50 -6.51 -1.71 8.18
C CYS A 50 -5.99 -2.05 9.58
N LEU A 51 -4.74 -1.74 9.90
CA LEU A 51 -4.18 -1.96 11.23
C LEU A 51 -4.70 -0.87 12.18
N PRO A 52 -5.12 -1.24 13.41
CA PRO A 52 -5.57 -0.26 14.38
C PRO A 52 -4.47 0.77 14.63
N SER A 53 -4.82 2.06 14.60
CA SER A 53 -3.90 3.11 15.01
C SER A 53 -3.65 2.97 16.51
N ALA A 54 -2.51 2.39 16.87
CA ALA A 54 -2.01 2.57 18.22
C ALA A 54 -1.88 4.09 18.40
N ALA A 55 -2.60 4.65 19.38
CA ALA A 55 -2.58 6.08 19.72
C ALA A 55 -1.23 6.48 20.34
N TRP A 56 -0.14 6.13 19.66
CA TRP A 56 1.20 6.57 19.95
C TRP A 56 1.38 7.90 19.24
N THR A 57 0.95 8.97 19.90
CA THR A 57 1.44 10.31 19.63
C THR A 57 2.69 10.50 20.48
N PRO A 58 3.91 10.27 19.96
CA PRO A 58 5.09 10.74 20.66
C PRO A 58 4.95 12.25 20.88
N ASP A 59 5.08 12.70 22.13
CA ASP A 59 5.00 14.11 22.55
C ASP A 59 5.99 15.03 21.79
N TRP A 60 6.97 14.46 21.08
CA TRP A 60 7.95 15.16 20.26
C TRP A 60 7.56 15.35 18.79
N SER A 61 6.32 15.04 18.37
CA SER A 61 5.94 15.22 16.96
C SER A 61 6.01 16.70 16.52
N MET A 62 7.11 17.06 15.86
CA MET A 62 7.20 18.27 15.05
C MET A 62 6.24 18.09 13.88
N THR A 63 5.06 18.69 13.97
CA THR A 63 4.15 18.83 12.84
C THR A 63 4.80 19.77 11.84
N LEU A 64 5.43 19.21 10.79
CA LEU A 64 5.79 20.00 9.62
C LEU A 64 4.49 20.59 9.06
N PRO A 65 4.38 21.92 8.90
CA PRO A 65 3.20 22.53 8.32
C PRO A 65 3.08 22.02 6.88
N THR A 66 2.14 21.11 6.67
CA THR A 66 1.76 20.70 5.32
C THR A 66 0.92 21.83 4.76
N LEU A 67 1.48 22.53 3.77
CA LEU A 67 0.77 23.54 3.00
C LEU A 67 -0.40 22.86 2.26
N ARG A 68 -1.58 22.83 2.87
CA ARG A 68 -2.80 22.40 2.19
C ARG A 68 -3.30 23.55 1.34
N ILE A 69 -3.22 23.38 0.02
CA ILE A 69 -4.02 24.16 -0.92
C ILE A 69 -5.46 23.73 -0.65
N ALA A 70 -6.21 24.57 0.06
CA ALA A 70 -7.63 24.33 0.29
C ALA A 70 -8.34 24.46 -1.05
N SER A 71 -8.76 23.34 -1.65
CA SER A 71 -9.80 23.35 -2.65
C SER A 71 -11.03 24.01 -2.02
N GLY A 72 -11.51 25.10 -2.60
CA GLY A 72 -12.73 25.78 -2.14
C GLY A 72 -13.92 24.81 -2.06
N PRO A 73 -15.02 25.19 -1.38
CA PRO A 73 -16.19 24.32 -1.28
C PRO A 73 -16.71 24.01 -2.67
N VAL A 74 -16.47 22.78 -3.13
CA VAL A 74 -17.18 22.24 -4.29
C VAL A 74 -18.62 22.13 -3.82
N THR A 75 -19.48 22.97 -4.39
CA THR A 75 -20.92 22.84 -4.25
C THR A 75 -21.29 21.44 -4.72
N ASN A 76 -21.55 20.52 -3.79
CA ASN A 76 -22.09 19.20 -4.09
C ASN A 76 -23.53 19.39 -4.58
N SER A 77 -23.69 19.67 -5.88
CA SER A 77 -24.94 19.42 -6.58
C SER A 77 -25.25 17.93 -6.42
N GLY A 78 -26.50 17.58 -6.09
CA GLY A 78 -26.96 16.23 -5.74
C GLY A 78 -26.89 15.16 -6.84
N SER A 79 -25.91 15.21 -7.75
CA SER A 79 -25.66 14.26 -8.83
C SER A 79 -24.58 13.21 -8.51
N SER A 80 -23.93 13.28 -7.34
CA SER A 80 -22.75 12.45 -7.01
C SER A 80 -23.04 11.01 -6.58
N THR A 81 -24.25 10.70 -6.11
CA THR A 81 -24.62 9.33 -5.69
C THR A 81 -24.88 8.42 -6.88
N HIS A 82 -25.64 8.88 -7.88
CA HIS A 82 -25.93 8.11 -9.08
C HIS A 82 -24.66 7.78 -9.88
N ALA A 83 -23.76 8.75 -10.06
CA ALA A 83 -22.49 8.52 -10.74
C ALA A 83 -21.62 7.46 -10.03
N ALA A 84 -21.53 7.52 -8.70
CA ALA A 84 -20.79 6.54 -7.91
C ALA A 84 -21.38 5.12 -8.03
N ILE A 85 -22.72 4.99 -8.06
CA ILE A 85 -23.40 3.71 -8.27
C ILE A 85 -23.07 3.15 -9.65
N TRP A 86 -23.16 3.95 -10.72
CA TRP A 86 -22.83 3.51 -12.07
C TRP A 86 -21.36 3.09 -12.21
N LEU A 87 -20.44 3.82 -11.59
CA LEU A 87 -19.02 3.44 -11.56
C LEU A 87 -18.79 2.13 -10.80
N ALA A 88 -19.46 1.93 -9.67
CA ALA A 88 -19.37 0.68 -8.91
C ALA A 88 -19.94 -0.51 -9.70
N LEU A 89 -21.07 -0.31 -10.39
CA LEU A 89 -21.66 -1.32 -11.27
C LEU A 89 -20.72 -1.64 -12.43
N ALA A 90 -20.20 -0.64 -13.14
CA ALA A 90 -19.25 -0.83 -14.23
C ALA A 90 -18.00 -1.58 -13.77
N TRP A 91 -17.43 -1.19 -12.62
CA TRP A 91 -16.32 -1.91 -12.00
C TRP A 91 -16.68 -3.37 -11.71
N ALA A 92 -17.83 -3.62 -11.07
CA ALA A 92 -18.27 -4.95 -10.67
C ALA A 92 -18.52 -5.85 -11.89
N THR A 93 -19.12 -5.32 -12.96
CA THR A 93 -19.35 -6.06 -14.21
C THR A 93 -18.04 -6.51 -14.83
N VAL A 94 -17.07 -5.61 -15.01
CA VAL A 94 -15.77 -5.94 -15.63
C VAL A 94 -14.97 -6.89 -14.74
N ALA A 95 -14.92 -6.62 -13.43
CA ALA A 95 -14.23 -7.48 -12.47
C ALA A 95 -14.83 -8.90 -12.46
N SER A 96 -16.17 -9.01 -12.42
CA SER A 96 -16.88 -10.30 -12.44
C SER A 96 -16.64 -11.06 -13.73
N PHE A 97 -16.73 -10.39 -14.88
CA PHE A 97 -16.42 -11.00 -16.18
C PHE A 97 -14.99 -11.56 -16.20
N ARG A 98 -13.99 -10.77 -15.75
CA ARG A 98 -12.59 -11.22 -15.69
C ARG A 98 -12.40 -12.38 -14.71
N MET A 99 -13.14 -12.41 -13.61
CA MET A 99 -13.07 -13.47 -12.60
C MET A 99 -13.69 -14.79 -13.11
N VAL A 100 -14.88 -14.72 -13.72
CA VAL A 100 -15.53 -15.86 -14.35
C VAL A 100 -14.65 -16.43 -15.46
N ARG A 101 -14.03 -15.56 -16.27
CA ARG A 101 -13.07 -15.97 -17.29
C ARG A 101 -11.88 -16.72 -16.69
N LEU A 102 -11.25 -16.18 -15.63
CA LEU A 102 -10.13 -16.82 -14.93
C LEU A 102 -10.54 -18.20 -14.37
N LEU A 103 -11.71 -18.28 -13.74
CA LEU A 103 -12.25 -19.54 -13.20
C LEU A 103 -12.52 -20.56 -14.29
N TRP A 104 -13.17 -20.16 -15.39
CA TRP A 104 -13.47 -21.03 -16.52
C TRP A 104 -12.20 -21.64 -17.10
N GLN A 105 -11.14 -20.84 -17.25
CA GLN A 105 -9.87 -21.32 -17.78
C GLN A 105 -9.15 -22.24 -16.81
N PHE A 106 -9.17 -21.91 -15.52
CA PHE A 106 -8.64 -22.76 -14.47
C PHE A 106 -9.34 -24.13 -14.46
N MET A 107 -10.68 -24.14 -14.60
CA MET A 107 -11.47 -25.37 -14.74
C MET A 107 -11.12 -26.13 -16.02
N ARG A 108 -10.96 -25.44 -17.16
CA ARG A 108 -10.58 -26.04 -18.44
C ARG A 108 -9.25 -26.76 -18.36
N VAL A 109 -8.21 -26.13 -17.80
CA VAL A 109 -6.89 -26.75 -17.61
C VAL A 109 -6.99 -27.94 -16.65
N ARG A 110 -7.77 -27.82 -15.57
CA ARG A 110 -7.98 -28.93 -14.62
C ARG A 110 -8.67 -30.15 -15.22
N ARG A 111 -9.61 -29.95 -16.14
CA ARG A 111 -10.34 -31.04 -16.82
C ARG A 111 -9.49 -31.75 -17.86
N ALA A 112 -8.54 -31.05 -18.49
CA ALA A 112 -7.66 -31.60 -19.52
C ALA A 112 -6.38 -32.28 -18.98
N MET A 113 -6.29 -32.53 -17.67
CA MET A 113 -5.14 -33.18 -17.05
C MET A 113 -5.20 -34.70 -17.20
N HIS A 114 -4.13 -35.30 -17.71
CA HIS A 114 -3.97 -36.75 -17.74
C HIS A 114 -3.11 -37.25 -16.58
N PRO A 115 -3.41 -38.45 -16.02
CA PRO A 115 -2.59 -39.06 -15.00
C PRO A 115 -1.19 -39.39 -15.54
N LEU A 116 -0.19 -39.39 -14.66
CA LEU A 116 1.15 -39.84 -15.01
C LEU A 116 1.17 -41.37 -15.14
N PRO A 117 1.69 -41.96 -16.23
CA PRO A 117 1.88 -43.40 -16.38
C PRO A 117 2.74 -43.98 -15.25
N ASP A 118 2.43 -45.21 -14.82
CA ASP A 118 3.09 -45.80 -13.64
C ASP A 118 4.58 -46.08 -13.82
N ALA A 119 5.02 -46.38 -15.05
CA ALA A 119 6.44 -46.49 -15.37
C ALA A 119 7.22 -45.20 -15.07
N LEU A 120 6.68 -44.04 -15.51
CA LEU A 120 7.28 -42.73 -15.23
C LEU A 120 7.15 -42.34 -13.76
N ARG A 121 6.04 -42.73 -13.11
CA ARG A 121 5.82 -42.51 -11.69
C ARG A 121 6.94 -43.13 -10.85
N GLN A 122 7.26 -44.40 -11.10
CA GLN A 122 8.32 -45.12 -10.38
C GLN A 122 9.70 -44.51 -10.65
N GLU A 123 9.97 -44.16 -11.91
CA GLU A 123 11.24 -43.56 -12.29
C GLU A 123 11.46 -42.21 -11.60
N TRP A 124 10.49 -41.31 -11.70
CA TRP A 124 10.62 -39.95 -11.16
C TRP A 124 10.45 -39.87 -9.64
N GLN A 125 9.86 -40.89 -9.02
CA GLN A 125 9.89 -41.01 -7.56
C GLN A 125 11.32 -41.14 -7.01
N ARG A 126 12.24 -41.75 -7.77
CA ARG A 126 13.67 -41.79 -7.40
C ARG A 126 14.33 -40.43 -7.54
N VAL A 127 13.89 -39.62 -8.51
CA VAL A 127 14.43 -38.27 -8.77
C VAL A 127 13.90 -37.25 -7.76
N LEU A 128 12.61 -37.36 -7.41
CA LEU A 128 11.90 -36.46 -6.50
C LEU A 128 11.33 -37.22 -5.29
N PRO A 129 12.17 -37.74 -4.38
CA PRO A 129 11.74 -38.63 -3.30
C PRO A 129 10.75 -37.98 -2.32
N THR A 130 10.81 -36.65 -2.20
CA THR A 130 9.95 -35.87 -1.29
C THR A 130 8.66 -35.37 -1.94
N SER A 131 8.47 -35.57 -3.25
CA SER A 131 7.28 -35.11 -3.94
C SER A 131 6.20 -36.19 -4.02
N PRO A 132 4.95 -35.88 -3.66
CA PRO A 132 3.86 -36.81 -3.91
C PRO A 132 3.61 -36.92 -5.41
N MET A 133 3.98 -38.05 -6.02
CA MET A 133 3.83 -38.32 -7.46
C MET A 133 2.38 -38.17 -7.94
N ALA A 134 1.41 -38.39 -7.03
CA ALA A 134 -0.01 -38.14 -7.28
C ALA A 134 -0.36 -36.66 -7.58
N ARG A 135 0.57 -35.71 -7.45
CA ARG A 135 0.40 -34.30 -7.87
C ARG A 135 0.94 -34.01 -9.27
N ILE A 136 1.67 -34.92 -9.91
CA ILE A 136 2.20 -34.74 -11.26
C ILE A 136 1.13 -35.18 -12.28
N ARG A 137 0.89 -34.36 -13.30
CA ARG A 137 -0.07 -34.60 -14.38
C ARG A 137 0.56 -34.27 -15.73
N LEU A 138 0.13 -34.98 -16.77
CA LEU A 138 0.47 -34.65 -18.14
C LEU A 138 -0.53 -33.64 -18.70
N HIS A 139 -0.03 -32.57 -19.32
CA HIS A 139 -0.83 -31.53 -19.94
C HIS A 139 0.00 -30.77 -21.01
N PRO A 140 -0.52 -30.49 -22.21
CA PRO A 140 0.22 -29.83 -23.29
C PRO A 140 0.80 -28.45 -22.95
N LEU A 141 0.20 -27.75 -21.98
CA LEU A 141 0.66 -26.42 -21.51
C LEU A 141 1.78 -26.46 -20.45
N GLY A 142 2.29 -27.64 -20.08
CA GLY A 142 3.43 -27.76 -19.16
C GLY A 142 4.79 -27.50 -19.84
N PRO A 143 5.90 -27.47 -19.10
CA PRO A 143 5.97 -27.57 -17.64
C PRO A 143 5.43 -26.32 -16.93
N ALA A 144 4.60 -26.52 -15.91
CA ALA A 144 4.01 -25.46 -15.08
C ALA A 144 3.41 -26.02 -13.78
N VAL A 145 3.23 -25.17 -12.76
CA VAL A 145 2.48 -25.51 -11.53
C VAL A 145 1.17 -24.74 -11.46
N ILE A 146 0.07 -25.45 -11.19
CA ILE A 146 -1.27 -24.86 -11.06
C ILE A 146 -1.81 -24.95 -9.63
N ALA A 147 -2.50 -23.88 -9.22
CA ALA A 147 -3.05 -23.72 -7.88
C ALA A 147 -4.22 -24.68 -7.59
N GLY A 148 -4.62 -24.73 -6.33
CA GLY A 148 -5.76 -25.48 -5.82
C GLY A 148 -5.36 -26.53 -4.78
N TRP A 149 -6.34 -27.29 -4.30
CA TRP A 149 -6.16 -28.31 -3.27
C TRP A 149 -6.32 -29.73 -3.85
N PRO A 150 -5.26 -30.52 -3.98
CA PRO A 150 -3.85 -30.13 -3.92
C PRO A 150 -3.40 -29.37 -5.19
N SER A 151 -2.31 -28.60 -5.08
CA SER A 151 -1.64 -27.97 -6.23
C SER A 151 -0.94 -29.04 -7.06
N ARG A 152 -0.90 -28.86 -8.39
CA ARG A 152 -0.44 -29.91 -9.31
C ARG A 152 0.68 -29.40 -10.21
N MET A 153 1.69 -30.26 -10.44
CA MET A 153 2.72 -30.03 -11.44
C MET A 153 2.24 -30.61 -12.76
N LEU A 154 2.23 -29.78 -13.80
CA LEU A 154 1.91 -30.13 -15.15
C LEU A 154 3.20 -30.32 -15.92
N LEU A 155 3.32 -31.41 -16.67
CA LEU A 155 4.42 -31.67 -17.58
C LEU A 155 3.86 -31.91 -18.98
N PRO A 156 4.58 -31.49 -20.03
CA PRO A 156 4.11 -31.67 -21.39
C PRO A 156 4.15 -33.16 -21.76
N VAL A 157 3.29 -33.58 -22.69
CA VAL A 157 3.13 -35.00 -23.06
C VAL A 157 4.40 -35.58 -23.71
N ASP A 158 5.16 -34.72 -24.38
CA ASP A 158 6.45 -34.99 -25.04
C ASP A 158 7.65 -34.77 -24.09
N PHE A 159 7.44 -34.62 -22.78
CA PHE A 159 8.52 -34.29 -21.84
C PHE A 159 9.70 -35.27 -21.88
N THR A 160 9.43 -36.57 -22.02
CA THR A 160 10.47 -37.60 -22.03
C THR A 160 11.22 -37.71 -23.35
N THR A 161 10.60 -37.30 -24.46
CA THR A 161 11.20 -37.33 -25.79
C THR A 161 11.95 -36.05 -26.10
N ARG A 162 11.49 -34.92 -25.56
CA ARG A 162 12.07 -33.58 -25.78
C ARG A 162 13.34 -33.31 -24.96
N PHE A 163 13.44 -33.89 -23.76
CA PHE A 163 14.52 -33.63 -22.83
C PHE A 163 15.28 -34.90 -22.50
N ASP A 164 16.61 -34.83 -22.42
CA ASP A 164 17.42 -35.95 -21.90
C ASP A 164 17.22 -36.13 -20.39
N ARG A 165 17.74 -37.22 -19.82
CA ARG A 165 17.55 -37.55 -18.39
C ARG A 165 18.06 -36.47 -17.43
N ARG A 166 19.16 -35.79 -17.78
CA ARG A 166 19.74 -34.72 -16.92
C ARG A 166 18.89 -33.46 -17.00
N GLN A 167 18.45 -33.09 -18.20
CA GLN A 167 17.52 -31.99 -18.45
C GLN A 167 16.17 -32.23 -17.76
N GLN A 168 15.59 -33.43 -17.89
CA GLN A 168 14.36 -33.83 -17.21
C GLN A 168 14.50 -33.62 -15.69
N ARG A 169 15.58 -34.13 -15.10
CA ARG A 169 15.86 -33.96 -13.66
C ARG A 169 15.89 -32.48 -13.25
N LEU A 170 16.58 -31.62 -14.02
CA LEU A 170 16.69 -30.20 -13.71
C LEU A 170 15.35 -29.46 -13.82
N ILE A 171 14.54 -29.78 -14.84
CA ILE A 171 13.20 -29.20 -14.99
C ILE A 171 12.29 -29.68 -13.86
N LEU A 172 12.32 -30.97 -13.51
CA LEU A 172 11.55 -31.52 -12.39
C LEU A 172 11.90 -30.84 -11.06
N LEU A 173 13.18 -30.55 -10.80
CA LEU A 173 13.62 -29.82 -9.62
C LEU A 173 13.17 -28.34 -9.62
N HIS A 174 13.15 -27.71 -10.80
CA HIS A 174 12.61 -26.37 -10.98
C HIS A 174 11.11 -26.32 -10.66
N GLU A 175 10.31 -27.21 -11.28
CA GLU A 175 8.87 -27.31 -11.01
C GLU A 175 8.56 -27.71 -9.56
N GLN A 176 9.38 -28.58 -8.97
CA GLN A 176 9.26 -28.92 -7.55
C GLN A 176 9.48 -27.69 -6.66
N THR A 177 10.37 -26.78 -7.04
CA THR A 177 10.60 -25.53 -6.31
C THR A 177 9.34 -24.66 -6.30
N HIS A 178 8.66 -24.51 -7.45
CA HIS A 178 7.37 -23.82 -7.53
C HIS A 178 6.31 -24.47 -6.64
N LEU A 179 6.19 -25.80 -6.68
CA LEU A 179 5.25 -26.55 -5.84
C LEU A 179 5.52 -26.34 -4.33
N ARG A 180 6.78 -26.44 -3.90
CA ARG A 180 7.18 -26.30 -2.49
C ARG A 180 6.98 -24.87 -1.98
N ARG A 181 7.24 -23.87 -2.81
CA ARG A 181 7.09 -22.45 -2.45
C ARG A 181 5.64 -21.96 -2.53
N GLY A 182 4.75 -22.75 -3.14
CA GLY A 182 3.35 -22.38 -3.33
C GLY A 182 3.17 -21.28 -4.38
N ASP A 183 4.07 -21.18 -5.36
CA ASP A 183 4.08 -20.10 -6.34
C ASP A 183 2.80 -20.01 -7.17
N ALA A 184 2.14 -21.14 -7.39
CA ALA A 184 0.87 -21.15 -8.09
C ALA A 184 -0.22 -20.35 -7.36
N TRP A 185 -0.23 -20.32 -6.02
CA TRP A 185 -1.15 -19.50 -5.24
C TRP A 185 -0.82 -18.01 -5.35
N TRP A 186 0.46 -17.66 -5.38
CA TRP A 186 0.88 -16.28 -5.63
C TRP A 186 0.54 -15.81 -7.05
N ASN A 187 0.66 -16.69 -8.04
CA ASN A 187 0.22 -16.41 -9.40
C ASN A 187 -1.31 -16.22 -9.46
N LEU A 188 -2.07 -17.07 -8.78
CA LEU A 188 -3.53 -16.90 -8.67
C LEU A 188 -3.90 -15.57 -7.99
N LEU A 189 -3.21 -15.19 -6.93
CA LEU A 189 -3.40 -13.88 -6.28
C LEU A 189 -3.08 -12.73 -7.24
N ALA A 190 -1.96 -12.79 -7.97
CA ALA A 190 -1.59 -11.76 -8.94
C ALA A 190 -2.63 -11.62 -10.06
N GLU A 191 -3.15 -12.73 -10.60
CA GLU A 191 -4.24 -12.71 -11.59
C GLU A 191 -5.55 -12.15 -11.01
N THR A 192 -5.85 -12.49 -9.76
CA THR A 192 -7.03 -11.98 -9.03
C THR A 192 -6.92 -10.47 -8.86
N LEU A 193 -5.77 -9.96 -8.44
CA LEU A 193 -5.49 -8.52 -8.33
C LEU A 193 -5.57 -7.83 -9.70
N CYS A 194 -5.05 -8.44 -10.77
CA CYS A 194 -5.21 -7.91 -12.13
C CYS A 194 -6.67 -7.83 -12.58
N ALA A 195 -7.52 -8.76 -12.14
CA ALA A 195 -8.95 -8.75 -12.44
C ALA A 195 -9.71 -7.68 -11.64
N LEU A 196 -9.42 -7.55 -10.35
CA LEU A 196 -10.06 -6.57 -9.46
C LEU A 196 -9.59 -5.13 -9.73
N LEU A 197 -8.29 -4.96 -9.99
CA LEU A 197 -7.65 -3.67 -10.26
C LEU A 197 -7.40 -3.48 -11.76
N TRP A 198 -8.35 -3.89 -12.60
CA TRP A 198 -8.21 -3.89 -14.05
C TRP A 198 -7.93 -2.49 -14.63
N PHE A 199 -8.43 -1.45 -13.97
CA PHE A 199 -8.22 -0.04 -14.33
C PHE A 199 -6.83 0.48 -13.93
N HIS A 200 -6.08 -0.26 -13.12
CA HIS A 200 -4.81 0.18 -12.58
C HIS A 200 -3.63 -0.24 -13.49
N PRO A 201 -3.01 0.70 -14.23
CA PRO A 201 -2.06 0.36 -15.29
C PRO A 201 -0.81 -0.36 -14.77
N LEU A 202 -0.34 -0.03 -13.56
CA LEU A 202 0.85 -0.67 -13.00
C LEU A 202 0.65 -2.13 -12.63
N VAL A 203 -0.58 -2.61 -12.40
CA VAL A 203 -0.80 -3.98 -11.89
C VAL A 203 -0.46 -5.02 -12.95
N GLY A 204 -0.85 -4.81 -14.21
CA GLY A 204 -0.48 -5.69 -15.32
C GLY A 204 1.03 -5.70 -15.58
N PHE A 205 1.66 -4.52 -15.54
CA PHE A 205 3.11 -4.41 -15.67
C PHE A 205 3.86 -5.11 -14.53
N ALA A 206 3.41 -4.86 -13.29
CA ALA A 206 3.94 -5.47 -12.09
C ALA A 206 3.83 -6.99 -12.13
N ARG A 207 2.68 -7.54 -12.56
CA ARG A 207 2.46 -8.97 -12.72
C ARG A 207 3.51 -9.64 -13.62
N ASN A 208 3.88 -9.02 -14.75
CA ASN A 208 4.93 -9.56 -15.62
C ASN A 208 6.32 -9.52 -14.97
N ARG A 209 6.62 -8.47 -14.19
CA ARG A 209 7.90 -8.34 -13.47
C ARG A 209 7.99 -9.26 -12.25
N PHE A 210 6.88 -9.44 -11.55
CA PHE A 210 6.70 -10.41 -10.49
C PHE A 210 7.01 -11.83 -10.98
N ARG A 211 6.40 -12.25 -12.10
CA ARG A 211 6.69 -13.56 -12.70
C ARG A 211 8.15 -13.71 -13.12
N THR A 212 8.75 -12.67 -13.69
CA THR A 212 10.19 -12.68 -14.04
C THR A 212 11.06 -12.91 -12.80
N ASP A 213 10.80 -12.20 -11.70
CA ASP A 213 11.58 -12.37 -10.47
C ASP A 213 11.29 -13.72 -9.77
N GLN A 214 10.08 -14.27 -9.94
CA GLN A 214 9.69 -15.61 -9.48
C GLN A 214 10.52 -16.71 -10.16
N GLU A 215 10.60 -16.69 -11.50
CA GLU A 215 11.40 -17.62 -12.30
C GLU A 215 12.87 -17.53 -11.95
N LEU A 216 13.43 -16.32 -11.89
CA LEU A 216 14.83 -16.10 -11.52
C LEU A 216 15.13 -16.64 -10.11
N ALA A 217 14.18 -16.54 -9.18
CA ALA A 217 14.34 -17.09 -7.84
C ALA A 217 14.27 -18.62 -7.83
N CYS A 218 13.49 -19.26 -8.72
CA CYS A 218 13.49 -20.70 -8.92
C CYS A 218 14.78 -21.19 -9.57
N ASP A 219 15.21 -20.56 -10.65
CA ASP A 219 16.48 -20.82 -11.33
C ASP A 219 17.65 -20.72 -10.33
N ALA A 220 17.66 -19.67 -9.49
CA ALA A 220 18.68 -19.50 -8.44
C ALA A 220 18.71 -20.66 -7.43
N CYS A 221 17.55 -21.25 -7.12
CA CYS A 221 17.43 -22.37 -6.19
C CYS A 221 18.05 -23.64 -6.81
N VAL A 222 17.67 -23.95 -8.05
CA VAL A 222 18.18 -25.12 -8.79
C VAL A 222 19.69 -25.00 -8.99
N LEU A 223 20.18 -23.86 -9.48
CA LEU A 223 21.61 -23.64 -9.75
C LEU A 223 22.47 -23.60 -8.49
N ARG A 224 21.88 -23.32 -7.33
CA ARG A 224 22.59 -23.39 -6.04
C ARG A 224 22.78 -24.83 -5.59
N ALA A 225 21.76 -25.67 -5.78
CA ALA A 225 21.84 -27.10 -5.46
C ALA A 225 22.66 -27.88 -6.51
N HIS A 226 22.68 -27.39 -7.76
CA HIS A 226 23.27 -28.06 -8.93
C HIS A 226 24.22 -27.13 -9.71
N PRO A 227 25.29 -26.60 -9.09
CA PRO A 227 26.17 -25.60 -9.73
C PRO A 227 26.91 -26.13 -10.96
N GLN A 228 27.19 -27.43 -11.02
CA GLN A 228 27.85 -28.11 -12.14
C GLN A 228 26.93 -28.29 -13.36
N ASP A 229 25.61 -28.27 -13.16
CA ASP A 229 24.62 -28.60 -14.20
C ASP A 229 24.14 -27.35 -14.97
N ARG A 230 24.80 -26.20 -14.82
CA ARG A 230 24.40 -24.90 -15.39
C ARG A 230 24.20 -24.91 -16.90
N ARG A 231 25.14 -25.52 -17.64
CA ARG A 231 25.09 -25.56 -19.11
C ARG A 231 23.90 -26.39 -19.57
N ASP A 232 23.75 -27.59 -19.02
CA ASP A 232 22.63 -28.49 -19.33
C ASP A 232 21.30 -27.85 -18.95
N TYR A 233 21.26 -27.09 -17.86
CA TYR A 233 20.08 -26.32 -17.47
C TYR A 233 19.73 -25.22 -18.47
N ALA A 234 20.71 -24.43 -18.91
CA ALA A 234 20.48 -23.41 -19.94
C ALA A 234 19.98 -24.03 -21.26
N HIS A 235 20.53 -25.17 -21.67
CA HIS A 235 20.05 -25.91 -22.83
C HIS A 235 18.62 -26.43 -22.64
N ALA A 236 18.27 -26.91 -21.43
CA ALA A 236 16.91 -27.32 -21.10
C ALA A 236 15.92 -26.15 -21.22
N LEU A 237 16.29 -24.95 -20.74
CA LEU A 237 15.47 -23.75 -20.88
C LEU A 237 15.27 -23.35 -22.34
N LEU A 238 16.34 -23.39 -23.15
CA LEU A 238 16.26 -23.10 -24.59
C LEU A 238 15.35 -24.08 -25.32
N ARG A 239 15.52 -25.39 -25.08
CA ARG A 239 14.63 -26.41 -25.63
C ARG A 239 13.21 -26.27 -25.13
N GLY A 240 13.00 -25.71 -23.94
CA GLY A 240 11.69 -25.46 -23.34
C GLY A 240 10.85 -24.37 -24.01
N ILE A 241 11.40 -23.60 -24.96
CA ILE A 241 10.70 -22.52 -25.67
C ILE A 241 9.77 -23.05 -26.77
N GLU A 242 10.10 -24.20 -27.36
CA GLU A 242 9.33 -24.86 -28.44
C GLU A 242 8.00 -25.44 -27.92
N ARG A 243 7.15 -24.62 -27.30
CA ARG A 243 5.82 -25.02 -26.80
C ARG A 243 4.74 -24.61 -27.79
N PRO A 244 3.65 -25.37 -27.90
CA PRO A 244 2.46 -24.89 -28.60
C PRO A 244 2.04 -23.54 -27.99
N ALA A 245 1.61 -22.60 -28.84
CA ALA A 245 1.22 -21.26 -28.42
C ALA A 245 0.27 -21.34 -27.22
N VAL A 246 0.67 -20.74 -26.10
CA VAL A 246 -0.22 -20.61 -24.95
C VAL A 246 -1.42 -19.79 -25.42
N PRO A 247 -2.66 -20.31 -25.33
CA PRO A 247 -3.83 -19.55 -25.77
C PRO A 247 -3.78 -18.15 -25.15
N ALA A 248 -4.14 -17.10 -25.89
CA ALA A 248 -4.15 -15.72 -25.37
C ALA A 248 -4.91 -15.60 -24.02
N LEU A 249 -5.87 -16.51 -23.86
CA LEU A 249 -6.68 -16.71 -22.68
C LEU A 249 -5.91 -17.25 -21.46
N ALA A 250 -4.78 -17.94 -21.60
CA ALA A 250 -3.97 -18.53 -20.54
C ALA A 250 -2.59 -17.84 -20.37
N ALA A 251 -2.48 -16.55 -20.67
CA ALA A 251 -1.24 -15.78 -20.61
C ALA A 251 -0.50 -15.77 -19.25
N TRP A 252 -1.05 -16.40 -18.19
CA TRP A 252 -0.32 -16.68 -16.93
C TRP A 252 0.51 -17.96 -16.96
N LEU A 253 0.38 -18.77 -18.00
CA LEU A 253 1.25 -19.93 -18.26
C LEU A 253 2.43 -19.56 -19.16
N ASP A 254 2.43 -18.38 -19.77
CA ASP A 254 3.50 -17.93 -20.67
C ASP A 254 4.83 -17.72 -19.91
N GLU A 255 5.97 -18.20 -20.41
CA GLU A 255 7.23 -18.07 -19.68
C GLU A 255 7.84 -16.66 -19.80
N PRO A 256 8.18 -15.99 -18.69
CA PRO A 256 8.71 -14.64 -18.73
C PRO A 256 10.19 -14.61 -19.19
N HIS A 257 10.53 -13.55 -19.95
CA HIS A 257 11.86 -13.08 -20.33
C HIS A 257 13.03 -14.07 -20.17
N LEU A 258 13.12 -15.05 -21.08
CA LEU A 258 14.24 -15.99 -21.21
C LEU A 258 15.61 -15.30 -21.15
N LYS A 259 15.74 -14.13 -21.78
CA LYS A 259 16.99 -13.34 -21.77
C LYS A 259 17.47 -13.05 -20.35
N GLU A 260 16.58 -12.65 -19.43
CA GLU A 260 16.97 -12.36 -18.05
C GLU A 260 17.45 -13.63 -17.32
N ARG A 261 16.82 -14.78 -17.59
CA ARG A 261 17.18 -16.08 -17.01
C ARG A 261 18.55 -16.55 -17.49
N LEU A 262 18.80 -16.50 -18.80
CA LEU A 262 20.09 -16.86 -19.39
C LEU A 262 21.22 -15.91 -18.92
N LEU A 263 20.95 -14.61 -18.82
CA LEU A 263 21.90 -13.65 -18.25
C LEU A 263 22.24 -13.97 -16.79
N MET A 264 21.25 -14.42 -16.00
CA MET A 264 21.49 -14.85 -14.62
C MET A 264 22.30 -16.15 -14.55
N ILE A 265 22.03 -17.12 -15.43
CA ILE A 265 22.79 -18.38 -15.49
C ILE A 265 24.25 -18.11 -15.88
N HIS A 266 24.48 -17.18 -16.81
CA HIS A 266 25.81 -16.78 -17.26
C HIS A 266 26.58 -16.05 -16.14
N ASN A 267 25.94 -15.09 -15.46
CA ASN A 267 26.56 -14.32 -14.40
C ASN A 267 26.68 -15.16 -13.12
N ARG A 268 27.89 -15.66 -12.85
CA ARG A 268 28.23 -16.39 -11.61
C ARG A 268 28.15 -15.48 -10.39
N ALA A 269 26.97 -15.26 -9.84
CA ALA A 269 26.83 -14.56 -8.57
C ALA A 269 27.27 -15.50 -7.43
N HIS A 270 28.36 -15.14 -6.73
CA HIS A 270 28.76 -15.84 -5.52
C HIS A 270 27.72 -15.63 -4.42
N HIS A 271 27.16 -16.74 -3.92
CA HIS A 271 26.23 -16.71 -2.80
C HIS A 271 27.02 -16.79 -1.50
N THR A 272 26.99 -15.73 -0.69
CA THR A 272 27.56 -15.74 0.66
C THR A 272 26.44 -15.67 1.70
N THR A 273 26.70 -16.25 2.88
CA THR A 273 25.77 -16.20 4.02
C THR A 273 25.54 -14.75 4.46
N ALA A 274 26.59 -13.91 4.45
CA ALA A 274 26.51 -12.48 4.76
C ALA A 274 25.56 -11.74 3.81
N ARG A 275 25.66 -11.99 2.50
CA ARG A 275 24.76 -11.43 1.49
C ARG A 275 23.31 -11.85 1.70
N THR A 276 23.07 -13.09 2.13
CA THR A 276 21.71 -13.57 2.41
C THR A 276 21.13 -12.92 3.66
N ARG A 277 21.90 -12.83 4.75
CA ARG A 277 21.48 -12.17 6.00
C ARG A 277 21.25 -10.67 5.80
N GLY A 278 22.14 -9.98 5.09
CA GLY A 278 21.97 -8.57 4.75
C GLY A 278 20.71 -8.30 3.93
N GLY A 279 20.40 -9.19 2.98
CA GLY A 279 19.16 -9.10 2.20
C GLY A 279 17.90 -9.23 3.05
N LEU A 280 17.91 -10.13 4.05
CA LEU A 280 16.81 -10.28 5.00
C LEU A 280 16.62 -9.01 5.83
N VAL A 281 17.70 -8.46 6.41
CA VAL A 281 17.66 -7.23 7.23
C VAL A 281 17.13 -6.05 6.42
N VAL A 282 17.64 -5.86 5.21
CA VAL A 282 17.18 -4.77 4.32
C VAL A 282 15.71 -4.95 3.98
N LEU A 283 15.26 -6.17 3.67
CA LEU A 283 13.86 -6.42 3.36
C LEU A 283 12.94 -6.17 4.56
N THR A 284 13.33 -6.63 5.75
CA THR A 284 12.54 -6.39 6.97
C THR A 284 12.44 -4.92 7.30
N LEU A 285 13.55 -4.16 7.18
CA LEU A 285 13.55 -2.72 7.37
C LEU A 285 12.69 -2.00 6.33
N LEU A 286 12.80 -2.38 5.05
CA LEU A 286 11.99 -1.78 3.99
C LEU A 286 10.49 -2.01 4.22
N ILE A 287 10.09 -3.24 4.59
CA ILE A 287 8.68 -3.56 4.88
C ILE A 287 8.21 -2.79 6.11
N ALA A 288 8.99 -2.78 7.21
CA ALA A 288 8.64 -2.08 8.43
C ALA A 288 8.52 -0.56 8.23
N CYS A 289 9.50 0.07 7.59
CA CYS A 289 9.48 1.50 7.30
C CYS A 289 8.32 1.89 6.37
N SER A 290 8.03 1.07 5.36
CA SER A 290 6.94 1.36 4.42
C SER A 290 5.56 1.17 5.07
N ALA A 291 5.40 0.14 5.90
CA ALA A 291 4.17 -0.06 6.68
C ALA A 291 3.95 1.09 7.67
N PHE A 292 5.01 1.51 8.37
CA PHE A 292 4.97 2.64 9.30
C PHE A 292 4.63 3.95 8.59
N ALA A 293 5.26 4.25 7.44
CA ALA A 293 4.97 5.44 6.66
C ALA A 293 3.51 5.46 6.17
N ALA A 294 3.02 4.34 5.64
CA ALA A 294 1.62 4.21 5.20
C ALA A 294 0.63 4.42 6.36
N HIS A 295 0.98 3.94 7.55
CA HIS A 295 0.17 4.11 8.75
C HIS A 295 0.21 5.55 9.31
N ALA A 296 1.38 6.19 9.35
CA ALA A 296 1.55 7.57 9.81
C ALA A 296 0.78 8.59 8.94
N MET A 297 0.68 8.33 7.64
CA MET A 297 -0.16 9.13 6.73
C MET A 297 -1.66 9.09 7.10
N GLN A 298 -2.13 7.98 7.69
CA GLN A 298 -3.53 7.83 8.13
C GLN A 298 -3.79 8.53 9.46
N ALA A 299 -2.85 8.46 10.41
CA ALA A 299 -2.96 9.13 11.71
C ALA A 299 -3.02 10.66 11.57
N SER A 300 -2.28 11.22 10.60
CA SER A 300 -2.30 12.65 10.29
C SER A 300 -3.65 13.14 9.72
N GLY A 301 -4.49 12.23 9.21
CA GLY A 301 -5.81 12.54 8.66
C GLY A 301 -6.97 12.49 9.66
N HIS A 302 -6.83 11.75 10.77
CA HIS A 302 -7.91 11.59 11.77
C HIS A 302 -7.92 12.69 12.84
N ALA A 303 -6.86 13.49 12.96
CA ALA A 303 -6.79 14.58 13.94
C ALA A 303 -7.64 15.82 13.57
N ASP A 304 -8.32 15.80 12.41
CA ASP A 304 -8.96 16.99 11.82
C ASP A 304 -10.46 16.79 11.51
N GLU A 305 -11.10 15.74 12.05
CA GLU A 305 -12.53 15.41 11.79
C GLU A 305 -13.51 16.20 12.68
N ALA A 306 -13.24 17.49 12.90
CA ALA A 306 -14.23 18.41 13.44
C ALA A 306 -15.12 18.91 12.29
N VAL A 307 -16.33 18.35 12.16
CA VAL A 307 -17.31 18.71 11.10
C VAL A 307 -17.86 20.13 11.28
N THR A 308 -17.82 20.65 12.51
CA THR A 308 -18.15 22.04 12.83
C THR A 308 -16.95 22.74 13.46
N LYS A 309 -16.57 23.90 12.92
CA LYS A 309 -15.58 24.78 13.56
C LYS A 309 -16.12 25.25 14.92
N PRO A 310 -15.32 25.29 16.00
CA PRO A 310 -15.76 25.85 17.27
C PRO A 310 -16.30 27.27 17.08
N VAL A 311 -17.52 27.53 17.56
CA VAL A 311 -18.12 28.87 17.47
C VAL A 311 -17.65 29.67 18.68
N VAL A 312 -16.66 30.52 18.44
CA VAL A 312 -16.07 31.42 19.45
C VAL A 312 -16.90 32.68 19.63
N PHE A 313 -17.57 33.14 18.57
CA PHE A 313 -18.42 34.33 18.57
C PHE A 313 -19.83 33.96 18.08
N SER A 314 -20.81 34.06 18.97
CA SER A 314 -22.23 33.88 18.64
C SER A 314 -22.99 35.12 19.07
N LYS A 315 -24.08 35.48 18.36
CA LYS A 315 -24.94 36.63 18.67
C LYS A 315 -25.43 36.66 20.13
N ASN A 316 -25.48 35.50 20.79
CA ASN A 316 -25.97 35.33 22.16
C ASN A 316 -24.86 34.95 23.19
N HIS A 317 -23.60 34.89 22.77
CA HIS A 317 -22.48 34.59 23.68
C HIS A 317 -21.19 35.22 23.13
N MET A 318 -20.80 36.35 23.71
CA MET A 318 -19.54 37.02 23.46
C MET A 318 -18.64 36.82 24.69
N PRO A 319 -17.49 36.15 24.56
CA PRO A 319 -16.58 36.00 25.68
C PRO A 319 -16.00 37.37 26.09
N PRO A 320 -15.56 37.53 27.36
CA PRO A 320 -15.06 38.79 27.86
C PRO A 320 -13.84 39.26 27.04
N ALA A 321 -13.86 40.54 26.67
CA ALA A 321 -12.79 41.14 25.90
C ALA A 321 -11.45 41.08 26.67
N PRO A 322 -10.32 40.84 25.99
CA PRO A 322 -9.02 40.83 26.63
C PRO A 322 -8.69 42.22 27.19
N ILE A 323 -8.10 42.24 28.39
CA ILE A 323 -7.62 43.46 29.02
C ILE A 323 -6.39 43.95 28.25
N TYR A 324 -6.41 45.22 27.85
CA TYR A 324 -5.29 45.84 27.15
C TYR A 324 -4.15 46.14 28.14
N PRO A 325 -2.92 45.62 27.95
CA PRO A 325 -1.80 45.88 28.86
C PRO A 325 -1.38 47.35 28.88
N GLU A 326 -1.17 47.91 30.07
CA GLU A 326 -0.72 49.32 30.23
C GLU A 326 0.64 49.60 29.57
N SER A 327 1.55 48.62 29.56
CA SER A 327 2.84 48.72 28.86
C SER A 327 2.68 48.87 27.35
N ALA A 328 1.76 48.12 26.74
CA ALA A 328 1.44 48.22 25.32
C ALA A 328 0.70 49.53 25.01
N LYS A 329 -0.18 49.99 25.92
CA LYS A 329 -0.94 51.23 25.79
C LYS A 329 -0.02 52.46 25.83
N LYS A 330 0.91 52.50 26.78
CA LYS A 330 1.93 53.57 26.91
C LYS A 330 2.82 53.65 25.68
N ASN A 331 3.15 52.51 25.08
CA ASN A 331 4.00 52.40 23.90
C ASN A 331 3.22 52.48 22.57
N ARG A 332 1.90 52.76 22.62
CA ARG A 332 1.01 52.84 21.44
C ARG A 332 1.08 51.62 20.53
N GLN A 333 1.21 50.43 21.11
CA GLN A 333 1.41 49.17 20.38
C GLN A 333 0.08 48.53 20.00
N GLU A 334 -0.25 48.51 18.72
CA GLU A 334 -1.47 47.86 18.20
C GLU A 334 -1.14 46.60 17.39
N GLY A 335 -2.15 45.77 17.15
CA GLY A 335 -1.98 44.60 16.30
C GLY A 335 -3.06 43.54 16.48
N THR A 336 -3.04 42.54 15.60
CA THR A 336 -3.90 41.37 15.71
C THR A 336 -3.07 40.18 16.17
N VAL A 337 -3.40 39.62 17.34
CA VAL A 337 -2.80 38.39 17.85
C VAL A 337 -3.70 37.22 17.44
N ILE A 338 -3.12 36.20 16.82
CA ILE A 338 -3.82 34.96 16.51
C ILE A 338 -3.47 33.94 17.59
N VAL A 339 -4.49 33.46 18.31
CA VAL A 339 -4.35 32.43 19.35
C VAL A 339 -4.92 31.11 18.82
N LEU A 340 -4.11 30.05 18.90
CA LEU A 340 -4.50 28.67 18.67
C LEU A 340 -5.03 28.10 19.99
N ALA A 341 -6.33 27.82 20.05
CA ALA A 341 -6.97 27.26 21.24
C ALA A 341 -7.47 25.84 21.00
N LYS A 342 -7.12 24.90 21.88
CA LYS A 342 -7.64 23.52 21.90
C LYS A 342 -8.89 23.49 22.76
N VAL A 343 -10.05 23.32 22.12
CA VAL A 343 -11.36 23.28 22.77
C VAL A 343 -11.69 21.84 23.17
N GLY A 344 -12.06 21.62 24.42
CA GLY A 344 -12.52 20.35 24.97
C GLY A 344 -13.94 20.00 24.53
N THR A 345 -14.37 18.76 24.80
CA THR A 345 -15.73 18.29 24.51
C THR A 345 -16.81 18.99 25.35
N ASP A 346 -16.41 19.60 26.46
CA ASP A 346 -17.21 20.44 27.36
C ASP A 346 -17.22 21.93 26.97
N GLY A 347 -16.46 22.32 25.92
CA GLY A 347 -16.33 23.70 25.47
C GLY A 347 -15.29 24.54 26.21
N ARG A 348 -14.57 23.98 27.20
CA ARG A 348 -13.47 24.68 27.88
C ARG A 348 -12.20 24.68 27.03
N ILE A 349 -11.35 25.68 27.21
CA ILE A 349 -10.03 25.70 26.56
C ILE A 349 -9.04 24.84 27.36
N LEU A 350 -8.58 23.74 26.75
CA LEU A 350 -7.59 22.82 27.32
C LEU A 350 -6.15 23.33 27.13
N SER A 351 -5.89 24.10 26.08
CA SER A 351 -4.58 24.68 25.79
C SER A 351 -4.73 25.89 24.88
N ALA A 352 -3.98 26.96 25.12
CA ALA A 352 -3.90 28.13 24.26
C ALA A 352 -2.44 28.44 23.96
N LYS A 353 -2.10 28.58 22.68
CA LYS A 353 -0.75 28.93 22.21
C LYS A 353 -0.83 30.04 21.17
N PRO A 354 0.09 31.01 21.18
CA PRO A 354 0.10 32.05 20.15
C PRO A 354 0.70 31.52 18.85
N GLU A 355 0.21 32.02 17.72
CA GLU A 355 0.88 31.82 16.43
C GLU A 355 2.13 32.72 16.36
N PRO A 356 3.31 32.21 15.94
CA PRO A 356 4.52 33.01 15.83
C PRO A 356 4.30 34.22 14.91
N GLY A 357 4.58 35.43 15.39
CA GLY A 357 4.36 36.66 14.63
C GLY A 357 5.09 37.87 15.19
N LYS A 358 5.14 38.96 14.41
CA LYS A 358 5.77 40.24 14.79
C LYS A 358 4.81 41.13 15.60
N VAL A 359 4.28 40.61 16.72
CA VAL A 359 3.39 41.37 17.62
C VAL A 359 4.07 41.54 18.97
N ALA A 360 3.82 42.66 19.66
CA ALA A 360 4.43 42.94 20.95
C ALA A 360 4.12 41.82 21.97
N PRO A 361 5.13 41.30 22.71
CA PRO A 361 4.94 40.19 23.66
C PRO A 361 3.83 40.43 24.69
N ALA A 362 3.69 41.67 25.17
CA ALA A 362 2.64 42.05 26.11
C ALA A 362 1.22 41.80 25.55
N LEU A 363 0.98 42.06 24.27
CA LEU A 363 -0.31 41.79 23.62
C LEU A 363 -0.54 40.29 23.44
N VAL A 364 0.53 39.55 23.15
CA VAL A 364 0.49 38.09 23.00
C VAL A 364 0.09 37.42 24.32
N ASP A 365 0.74 37.81 25.42
CA ASP A 365 0.44 37.28 26.76
C ASP A 365 -0.99 37.60 27.18
N ALA A 366 -1.46 38.82 26.93
CA ALA A 366 -2.84 39.23 27.23
C ALA A 366 -3.87 38.44 26.43
N ALA A 367 -3.62 38.20 25.14
CA ALA A 367 -4.49 37.42 24.27
C ALA A 367 -4.56 35.94 24.71
N VAL A 368 -3.42 35.31 25.00
CA VAL A 368 -3.36 33.91 25.44
C VAL A 368 -4.04 33.74 26.80
N LYS A 369 -3.81 34.67 27.74
CA LYS A 369 -4.43 34.64 29.07
C LYS A 369 -5.96 34.79 28.99
N ALA A 370 -6.45 35.71 28.15
CA ALA A 370 -7.88 35.89 27.94
C ALA A 370 -8.52 34.64 27.34
N VAL A 371 -7.97 34.13 26.23
CA VAL A 371 -8.50 32.94 25.55
C VAL A 371 -8.51 31.71 26.44
N SER A 372 -7.50 31.52 27.28
CA SER A 372 -7.42 30.38 28.21
C SER A 372 -8.58 30.33 29.22
N SER A 373 -9.20 31.49 29.51
CA SER A 373 -10.34 31.60 30.44
C SER A 373 -11.71 31.47 29.77
N TRP A 374 -11.76 31.39 28.44
CA TRP A 374 -13.02 31.38 27.70
C TRP A 374 -13.70 30.01 27.74
N THR A 375 -15.02 30.02 27.63
CA THR A 375 -15.82 28.83 27.32
C THR A 375 -16.54 29.08 25.99
N VAL A 376 -16.36 28.17 25.05
CA VAL A 376 -16.90 28.28 23.68
C VAL A 376 -17.77 27.07 23.36
N LYS A 377 -18.58 27.16 22.31
CA LYS A 377 -19.35 25.98 21.88
C LYS A 377 -18.39 24.95 21.27
N PRO A 378 -18.38 23.70 21.78
CA PRO A 378 -17.47 22.66 21.30
C PRO A 378 -17.77 22.29 19.85
N ALA A 379 -16.73 21.85 19.14
CA ALA A 379 -16.90 21.24 17.83
C ALA A 379 -17.70 19.94 17.95
N ARG A 380 -18.46 19.61 16.90
CA ARG A 380 -19.21 18.35 16.80
C ARG A 380 -18.80 17.54 15.57
N ASP A 381 -18.81 16.22 15.70
CA ASP A 381 -18.60 15.26 14.62
C ASP A 381 -19.85 15.11 13.71
N ALA A 382 -19.76 14.29 12.67
CA ALA A 382 -20.86 14.01 11.74
C ALA A 382 -22.08 13.32 12.40
N LYS A 383 -21.90 12.80 13.62
CA LYS A 383 -22.93 12.12 14.42
C LYS A 383 -23.52 13.03 15.51
N GLY A 384 -23.04 14.27 15.60
CA GLY A 384 -23.47 15.26 16.59
C GLY A 384 -22.78 15.17 17.95
N ASN A 385 -21.77 14.32 18.14
CA ASN A 385 -21.03 14.25 19.42
C ASN A 385 -20.00 15.37 19.52
N ALA A 386 -19.80 15.90 20.72
CA ALA A 386 -18.76 16.90 20.95
C ALA A 386 -17.37 16.26 20.80
N VAL A 387 -16.49 16.90 20.06
CA VAL A 387 -15.11 16.46 19.79
C VAL A 387 -14.11 17.55 20.14
N VAL A 388 -12.92 17.14 20.52
CA VAL A 388 -11.81 18.04 20.81
C VAL A 388 -11.29 18.61 19.49
N ALA A 389 -11.19 19.93 19.38
CA ALA A 389 -10.77 20.60 18.14
C ALA A 389 -9.91 21.83 18.40
N TRP A 390 -9.02 22.14 17.46
CA TRP A 390 -8.26 23.39 17.46
C TRP A 390 -9.01 24.50 16.72
N VAL A 391 -8.96 25.72 17.26
CA VAL A 391 -9.52 26.91 16.61
C VAL A 391 -8.52 28.06 16.61
N LYS A 392 -8.49 28.81 15.50
CA LYS A 392 -7.76 30.08 15.37
C LYS A 392 -8.65 31.23 15.80
N ILE A 393 -8.23 31.98 16.80
CA ILE A 393 -8.97 33.12 17.36
C ILE A 393 -8.18 34.40 17.08
N PRO A 394 -8.61 35.24 16.13
CA PRO A 394 -7.99 36.55 15.92
C PRO A 394 -8.50 37.54 16.97
N ILE A 395 -7.58 38.13 17.74
CA ILE A 395 -7.85 39.19 18.72
C ILE A 395 -7.21 40.47 18.22
N LYS A 396 -8.03 41.48 17.94
CA LYS A 396 -7.55 42.81 17.51
C LYS A 396 -7.41 43.74 18.71
N PHE A 397 -6.19 44.23 18.93
CA PHE A 397 -5.90 45.33 19.85
C PHE A 397 -5.77 46.62 19.04
N ALA A 398 -6.66 47.57 19.28
CA ALA A 398 -6.65 48.91 18.68
C ALA A 398 -6.94 49.95 19.76
N LEU A 399 -6.26 51.09 19.71
CA LEU A 399 -6.49 52.23 20.60
C LEU A 399 -7.54 53.12 19.93
N GLY A 400 -8.81 52.90 20.24
CA GLY A 400 -9.88 53.78 19.77
C GLY A 400 -9.76 55.19 20.38
N LYS A 401 -9.97 56.22 19.55
CA LYS A 401 -10.71 57.41 20.02
C LYS A 401 -12.17 56.95 20.23
N ASP A 402 -12.77 57.36 21.34
CA ASP A 402 -14.17 57.10 21.75
C ASP A 402 -14.52 55.72 22.33
N GLN A 403 -14.47 55.64 23.67
CA GLN A 403 -15.30 54.73 24.47
C GLN A 403 -16.52 55.49 25.04
N ASP A 404 -17.42 55.96 24.18
CA ASP A 404 -18.66 56.63 24.64
C ASP A 404 -19.94 56.15 23.92
N ALA A 405 -19.98 54.90 23.46
CA ALA A 405 -21.21 54.26 22.96
C ALA A 405 -21.98 53.51 24.07
N GLY A 406 -21.89 54.02 25.30
CA GLY A 406 -22.50 53.46 26.50
C GLY A 406 -23.70 54.25 27.03
N LYS A 407 -24.60 54.77 26.18
CA LYS A 407 -25.97 55.15 26.57
C LYS A 407 -26.79 55.56 25.35
N LYS A 408 -27.78 54.75 24.98
CA LYS A 408 -28.89 55.22 24.14
C LYS A 408 -30.04 55.61 25.10
N PRO A 409 -30.48 56.87 25.16
CA PRO A 409 -31.66 57.22 25.95
C PRO A 409 -32.91 56.69 25.25
N ALA A 410 -33.87 56.24 26.04
CA ALA A 410 -35.22 55.93 25.59
C ALA A 410 -35.86 57.21 25.03
N SER A 411 -36.46 57.12 23.84
CA SER A 411 -37.32 58.17 23.30
C SER A 411 -38.72 57.61 23.10
N THR A 412 -39.63 58.13 23.93
CA THR A 412 -41.07 58.40 23.74
C THR A 412 -41.98 57.27 23.27
#